data_AF-I0EUF2-F1
#
_entry.id   AF-I0EUF2-F1
#
_cell.length_a   1.000
_cell.length_b   1.000
_cell.length_c   1.000
_cell.angle_alpha   90.00
_cell.angle_beta   90.00
_cell.angle_gamma   90.00
#
_symmetry.space_group_name_H-M   'P 1'
#
loop_
_entity.id
_entity.type
_entity.pdbx_description
1 polymer ?
#
loop_
_entity_poly.entity_id
_entity_poly.type
_entity_poly.pdbx_seq_one_letter_code
_entity_poly.pdbx_strand_id
1 'polypeptide(L)'
;MYSNCVFIIESPNKIYKLKELIGSSFVFATGGHFVELVNIEVNKGFNPVFEIKKSPDKKKDKSVHINHMINQCKERIVYIATDPDREGYGIGYKFYEKIKNLAKTIYRVEFFEITKSGVEKGLNNAVLFSQSNLNLYYSWLGRIVNDQFIGFTLTPYLRKGIKNFEVSAGRVQTPALSILVELDRKIKAFEQKSVDEKLSYSIEAIVDLLGSQIPIALIEENKKKVFDTKEQAQNFLNDLKDNLNPLAFLDTMEQIDKEKAPPKPFTTSKLLKDGARVLGMGVKQIQDYAQKLFEAGLITYIRTDSEALSKEYLQEHKEFFESVYPSVYEYREYKAGKNSQAEAHEAIRITHPHRYEDLKQVCLEHQITDIDALKVYTLIFFNTICSQSKNAIYENTTLNLKIKTHNFKGSFSKLKFKGFKEIKDLEEEKNDEEEIQSGIDFSSLQLKTQMPIVNFCIKEIKAKAPSPYTESTFITMMETYGIGRPSTYASIFETLTSKGYIALEGKNRKITPTALGKSIISFFENDIQTRWVTISKVDDSFTKELEESLDYIVKDGA
;
A
#
# COMPACT_ATOMS: atom_id res chain seq x y z
N MET A 1 39.88 -0.92 7.02
CA MET A 1 40.00 -2.12 6.16
C MET A 1 39.64 -1.84 4.70
N TYR A 2 38.65 -0.98 4.40
CA TYR A 2 38.14 -0.75 3.03
C TYR A 2 38.69 0.49 2.31
N SER A 3 39.75 1.13 2.81
CA SER A 3 40.22 2.45 2.36
C SER A 3 40.58 2.54 0.87
N ASN A 4 40.91 1.40 0.23
CA ASN A 4 41.21 1.29 -1.20
C ASN A 4 40.15 0.52 -2.01
N CYS A 5 39.03 0.14 -1.39
CA CYS A 5 37.93 -0.57 -2.06
C CYS A 5 36.96 0.42 -2.70
N VAL A 6 36.46 0.08 -3.89
CA VAL A 6 35.48 0.90 -4.63
C VAL A 6 34.08 0.39 -4.34
N PHE A 7 33.15 1.28 -4.01
CA PHE A 7 31.74 0.99 -3.82
C PHE A 7 30.91 1.64 -4.92
N ILE A 8 30.03 0.86 -5.55
CA ILE A 8 29.13 1.30 -6.61
C ILE A 8 27.68 1.15 -6.12
N ILE A 9 26.96 2.27 -6.04
CA ILE A 9 25.57 2.35 -5.57
C ILE A 9 24.65 2.96 -6.64
N GLU A 10 23.34 2.89 -6.47
CA GLU A 10 22.40 3.49 -7.42
C GLU A 10 22.20 5.01 -7.21
N SER A 11 22.07 5.45 -5.96
CA SER A 11 21.67 6.83 -5.62
C SER A 11 22.84 7.71 -5.13
N PRO A 12 23.01 8.94 -5.67
CA PRO A 12 24.01 9.88 -5.19
C PRO A 12 23.82 10.33 -3.73
N ASN A 13 22.57 10.33 -3.24
CA ASN A 13 22.24 10.81 -1.90
C ASN A 13 22.86 9.96 -0.79
N LYS A 14 23.07 8.66 -1.06
CA LYS A 14 23.70 7.72 -0.12
C LYS A 14 25.21 7.89 0.02
N ILE A 15 25.86 8.61 -0.90
CA ILE A 15 27.34 8.69 -0.97
C ILE A 15 27.91 9.23 0.34
N TYR A 16 27.38 10.32 0.87
CA TYR A 16 27.91 10.95 2.08
C TYR A 16 27.85 10.00 3.27
N LYS A 17 26.67 9.44 3.54
CA LYS A 17 26.44 8.55 4.68
C LYS A 17 27.23 7.25 4.57
N LEU A 18 27.29 6.62 3.39
CA LEU A 18 28.07 5.41 3.20
C LEU A 18 29.59 5.66 3.31
N LYS A 19 30.09 6.82 2.87
CA LYS A 19 31.51 7.19 3.10
C LYS A 19 31.82 7.30 4.59
N GLU A 20 30.94 7.93 5.35
CA GLU A 20 31.04 8.05 6.82
C GLU A 20 31.09 6.66 7.48
N LEU A 21 30.15 5.77 7.12
CA LEU A 21 30.00 4.45 7.76
C LEU A 21 31.07 3.43 7.33
N ILE A 22 31.46 3.41 6.05
CA ILE A 22 32.43 2.44 5.52
C ILE A 22 33.88 2.88 5.77
N GLY A 23 34.12 4.19 5.80
CA GLY A 23 35.47 4.77 5.86
C GLY A 23 36.28 4.60 4.56
N SER A 24 35.63 4.39 3.42
CA SER A 24 36.25 4.43 2.08
C SER A 24 36.00 5.77 1.40
N SER A 25 37.01 6.33 0.75
CA SER A 25 36.85 7.54 -0.08
C SER A 25 36.21 7.25 -1.44
N PHE A 26 36.20 5.99 -1.89
CA PHE A 26 35.77 5.58 -3.24
C PHE A 26 34.34 5.02 -3.25
N VAL A 27 33.35 5.88 -2.98
CA VAL A 27 31.93 5.55 -3.12
C VAL A 27 31.35 6.35 -4.28
N PHE A 28 30.83 5.68 -5.31
CA PHE A 28 30.28 6.29 -6.51
C PHE A 28 28.86 5.82 -6.80
N ALA A 29 28.03 6.70 -7.34
CA ALA A 29 26.66 6.38 -7.73
C ALA A 29 26.46 6.37 -9.24
N THR A 30 25.67 5.41 -9.75
CA THR A 30 25.28 5.34 -11.17
C THR A 30 24.17 6.34 -11.53
N GLY A 31 23.45 6.88 -10.53
CA GLY A 31 22.28 7.72 -10.72
C GLY A 31 21.08 6.93 -11.24
N GLY A 32 20.92 5.68 -10.81
CA GLY A 32 19.93 4.73 -11.35
C GLY A 32 20.42 4.01 -12.61
N HIS A 33 19.48 3.54 -13.44
CA HIS A 33 19.80 2.85 -14.70
C HIS A 33 20.59 3.76 -15.65
N PHE A 34 21.76 3.27 -16.06
CA PHE A 34 22.68 3.94 -16.98
C PHE A 34 22.73 3.31 -18.37
N VAL A 35 22.07 2.17 -18.55
CA VAL A 35 21.81 1.55 -19.84
C VAL A 35 20.33 1.65 -20.21
N GLU A 36 20.03 1.52 -21.49
CA GLU A 36 18.67 1.40 -22.03
C GLU A 36 18.56 0.23 -23.00
N LEU A 37 17.39 -0.41 -23.04
CA LEU A 37 17.08 -1.49 -23.98
C LEU A 37 16.73 -0.86 -25.33
N VAL A 38 17.62 -0.98 -26.31
CA VAL A 38 17.45 -0.37 -27.64
C VAL A 38 16.83 -1.31 -28.67
N ASN A 39 16.98 -2.62 -28.48
CA ASN A 39 16.45 -3.63 -29.39
C ASN A 39 16.20 -4.97 -28.68
N ILE A 40 15.28 -5.76 -29.22
CA ILE A 40 15.05 -7.16 -28.84
C ILE A 40 15.17 -8.00 -30.11
N GLU A 41 16.20 -8.84 -30.18
CA GLU A 41 16.43 -9.73 -31.31
C GLU A 41 15.52 -10.97 -31.19
N VAL A 42 14.26 -10.83 -31.64
CA VAL A 42 13.23 -11.88 -31.56
C VAL A 42 13.67 -13.20 -32.21
N ASN A 43 14.36 -13.13 -33.35
CA ASN A 43 14.89 -14.29 -34.08
C ASN A 43 16.06 -15.00 -33.36
N LYS A 44 16.61 -14.41 -32.30
CA LYS A 44 17.65 -15.01 -31.45
C LYS A 44 17.12 -15.31 -30.05
N GLY A 45 15.87 -15.76 -29.95
CA GLY A 45 15.25 -16.10 -28.68
C GLY A 45 15.02 -14.88 -27.78
N PHE A 46 14.58 -13.76 -28.35
CA PHE A 46 14.32 -12.51 -27.64
C PHE A 46 15.56 -11.90 -26.95
N ASN A 47 16.75 -12.07 -27.54
CA ASN A 47 17.99 -11.54 -26.98
C ASN A 47 17.93 -9.99 -26.85
N PRO A 48 18.08 -9.43 -25.64
CA PRO A 48 17.99 -7.99 -25.42
C PRO A 48 19.31 -7.27 -25.66
N VAL A 49 19.26 -6.16 -26.42
CA VAL A 49 20.43 -5.33 -26.73
C VAL A 49 20.38 -4.04 -25.91
N PHE A 50 21.37 -3.85 -25.06
CA PHE A 50 21.48 -2.67 -24.19
C PHE A 50 22.61 -1.74 -24.62
N GLU A 51 22.35 -0.43 -24.60
CA GLU A 51 23.35 0.62 -24.81
C GLU A 51 23.45 1.54 -23.61
N ILE A 52 24.62 2.17 -23.42
CA ILE A 52 24.77 3.22 -22.41
C ILE A 52 23.93 4.42 -22.85
N LYS A 53 23.06 4.90 -21.96
CA LYS A 53 22.22 6.08 -22.20
C LYS A 53 23.10 7.26 -22.57
N LYS A 54 22.85 7.83 -23.75
CA LYS A 54 23.48 9.08 -24.20
C LYS A 54 22.46 10.20 -24.10
N SER A 55 22.90 11.38 -23.68
CA SER A 55 22.06 12.58 -23.71
C SER A 55 22.67 13.63 -24.64
N PRO A 56 21.87 14.32 -25.48
CA PRO A 56 22.34 15.49 -26.21
C PRO A 56 22.80 16.61 -25.27
N ASP A 57 22.23 16.67 -24.06
CA ASP A 57 22.67 17.57 -23.00
C ASP A 57 23.86 16.95 -22.25
N LYS A 58 25.06 17.49 -22.47
CA LYS A 58 26.30 17.02 -21.82
C LYS A 58 26.22 16.99 -20.29
N LYS A 59 25.36 17.82 -19.67
CA LYS A 59 25.17 17.80 -18.20
C LYS A 59 24.34 16.60 -17.73
N LYS A 60 23.53 16.02 -18.62
CA LYS A 60 22.70 14.83 -18.38
C LYS A 60 23.31 13.55 -18.94
N ASP A 61 24.40 13.68 -19.72
CA ASP A 61 25.10 12.54 -20.28
C ASP A 61 25.85 11.78 -19.17
N LYS A 62 25.30 10.63 -18.80
CA LYS A 62 25.89 9.75 -17.79
C LYS A 62 27.15 9.06 -18.29
N SER A 63 27.37 8.97 -19.60
CA SER A 63 28.43 8.12 -20.18
C SER A 63 29.83 8.48 -19.66
N VAL A 64 30.13 9.77 -19.51
CA VAL A 64 31.42 10.25 -18.98
C VAL A 64 31.61 9.80 -17.53
N HIS A 65 30.60 9.98 -16.69
CA HIS A 65 30.62 9.60 -15.28
C HIS A 65 30.71 8.07 -15.12
N ILE A 66 29.94 7.31 -15.91
CA ILE A 66 30.03 5.84 -15.93
C ILE A 66 31.44 5.37 -16.33
N ASN A 67 32.00 5.92 -17.40
CA ASN A 67 33.34 5.57 -17.86
C ASN A 67 34.42 5.94 -16.82
N HIS A 68 34.26 7.06 -16.11
CA HIS A 68 35.12 7.41 -14.99
C HIS A 68 35.06 6.34 -13.88
N MET A 69 33.87 5.92 -13.46
CA MET A 69 33.71 4.86 -12.46
C MET A 69 34.31 3.52 -12.90
N ILE A 70 34.08 3.11 -14.16
CA ILE A 70 34.69 1.90 -14.74
C ILE A 70 36.21 1.97 -14.64
N ASN A 71 36.82 3.13 -14.95
CA ASN A 71 38.26 3.31 -14.84
C ASN A 71 38.75 3.23 -13.38
N GLN A 72 37.99 3.77 -12.41
CA GLN A 72 38.33 3.66 -10.99
C GLN A 72 38.31 2.22 -10.47
N CYS A 73 37.59 1.31 -11.13
CA CYS A 73 37.46 -0.09 -10.74
C CYS A 73 38.67 -0.97 -11.16
N LYS A 74 39.53 -0.50 -12.07
CA LYS A 74 40.64 -1.31 -12.64
C LYS A 74 41.59 -1.82 -11.57
N GLU A 75 41.87 -3.13 -11.56
CA GLU A 75 42.77 -3.81 -10.62
C GLU A 75 42.43 -3.63 -9.13
N ARG A 76 41.19 -3.22 -8.81
CA ARG A 76 40.72 -2.99 -7.44
C ARG A 76 39.68 -4.01 -7.00
N ILE A 77 39.49 -4.10 -5.69
CA ILE A 77 38.33 -4.79 -5.09
C ILE A 77 37.13 -3.83 -5.17
N VAL A 78 36.05 -4.31 -5.79
CA VAL A 78 34.82 -3.56 -6.01
C VAL A 78 33.67 -4.20 -5.26
N TYR A 79 32.87 -3.41 -4.58
CA TYR A 79 31.61 -3.79 -3.96
C TYR A 79 30.46 -3.13 -4.73
N ILE A 80 29.63 -3.92 -5.38
CA ILE A 80 28.38 -3.47 -5.97
C ILE A 80 27.32 -3.52 -4.88
N ALA A 81 26.91 -2.34 -4.44
CA ALA A 81 26.08 -2.07 -3.28
C ALA A 81 24.74 -1.43 -3.68
N THR A 82 24.21 -1.82 -4.83
CA THR A 82 22.89 -1.36 -5.29
C THR A 82 21.77 -1.92 -4.41
N ASP A 83 20.61 -1.28 -4.43
CA ASP A 83 19.44 -1.70 -3.66
C ASP A 83 19.14 -3.23 -3.73
N PRO A 84 18.64 -3.85 -2.66
CA PRO A 84 18.36 -5.28 -2.60
C PRO A 84 17.02 -5.67 -3.28
N ASP A 85 16.68 -5.03 -4.40
CA ASP A 85 15.49 -5.36 -5.19
C ASP A 85 15.86 -5.74 -6.63
N ARG A 86 14.87 -6.18 -7.43
CA ARG A 86 15.07 -6.53 -8.84
C ARG A 86 15.70 -5.39 -9.64
N GLU A 87 15.31 -4.14 -9.37
CA GLU A 87 15.85 -2.97 -10.07
C GLU A 87 17.34 -2.76 -9.74
N GLY A 88 17.69 -2.83 -8.46
CA GLY A 88 19.06 -2.73 -7.98
C GLY A 88 19.94 -3.84 -8.53
N TYR A 89 19.44 -5.08 -8.64
CA TYR A 89 20.13 -6.17 -9.34
C TYR A 89 20.27 -5.90 -10.85
N GLY A 90 19.27 -5.32 -11.51
CA GLY A 90 19.36 -4.86 -12.89
C GLY A 90 20.51 -3.86 -13.11
N ILE A 91 20.58 -2.82 -12.27
CA ILE A 91 21.65 -1.80 -12.31
C ILE A 91 23.00 -2.45 -12.02
N GLY A 92 23.07 -3.22 -10.93
CA GLY A 92 24.29 -3.85 -10.44
C GLY A 92 24.88 -4.82 -11.46
N TYR A 93 24.05 -5.69 -12.05
CA TYR A 93 24.48 -6.65 -13.06
C TYR A 93 24.99 -5.95 -14.31
N LYS A 94 24.28 -4.92 -14.79
CA LYS A 94 24.73 -4.17 -15.97
C LYS A 94 26.05 -3.45 -15.73
N PHE A 95 26.31 -3.00 -14.49
CA PHE A 95 27.61 -2.45 -14.13
C PHE A 95 28.69 -3.54 -14.03
N TYR A 96 28.38 -4.66 -13.38
CA TYR A 96 29.24 -5.84 -13.29
C TYR A 96 29.73 -6.28 -14.68
N GLU A 97 28.84 -6.36 -15.68
CA GLU A 97 29.21 -6.72 -17.06
C GLU A 97 30.30 -5.81 -17.65
N LYS A 98 30.34 -4.53 -17.26
CA LYS A 98 31.33 -3.56 -17.74
C LYS A 98 32.68 -3.69 -17.04
N ILE A 99 32.74 -4.23 -15.83
CA ILE A 99 33.95 -4.27 -15.00
C ILE A 99 34.48 -5.68 -14.72
N LYS A 100 33.75 -6.75 -15.05
CA LYS A 100 34.11 -8.14 -14.71
C LYS A 100 35.48 -8.61 -15.19
N ASN A 101 35.99 -8.01 -16.28
CA ASN A 101 37.32 -8.30 -16.83
C ASN A 101 38.35 -7.21 -16.54
N LEU A 102 38.01 -6.23 -15.69
CA LEU A 102 38.83 -5.06 -15.36
C LEU A 102 39.17 -4.97 -13.87
N ALA A 103 38.22 -5.34 -13.00
CA ALA A 103 38.41 -5.33 -11.56
C ALA A 103 39.12 -6.60 -11.08
N LYS A 104 39.84 -6.50 -9.95
CA LYS A 104 40.54 -7.64 -9.34
C LYS A 104 39.57 -8.63 -8.72
N THR A 105 38.56 -8.14 -8.01
CA THR A 105 37.51 -8.95 -7.39
C THR A 105 36.25 -8.11 -7.26
N ILE A 106 35.09 -8.70 -7.52
CA ILE A 106 33.80 -8.00 -7.46
C ILE A 106 32.88 -8.72 -6.50
N TYR A 107 32.45 -8.02 -5.46
CA TYR A 107 31.49 -8.48 -4.47
C TYR A 107 30.12 -7.84 -4.72
N ARG A 108 29.06 -8.56 -4.38
CA ARG A 108 27.72 -8.04 -4.15
C ARG A 108 27.53 -7.84 -2.65
N VAL A 109 27.07 -6.66 -2.24
CA VAL A 109 26.72 -6.36 -0.85
C VAL A 109 25.34 -5.71 -0.78
N GLU A 110 24.51 -6.12 0.17
CA GLU A 110 23.14 -5.63 0.33
C GLU A 110 22.98 -4.87 1.65
N PHE A 111 22.32 -3.72 1.59
CA PHE A 111 22.02 -2.89 2.76
C PHE A 111 20.50 -2.70 2.86
N PHE A 112 19.91 -3.20 3.94
CA PHE A 112 18.47 -3.05 4.23
C PHE A 112 18.16 -1.82 5.10
N GLU A 113 19.20 -1.23 5.70
CA GLU A 113 19.20 0.04 6.41
C GLU A 113 20.60 0.67 6.31
N ILE A 114 20.67 2.01 6.31
CA ILE A 114 21.92 2.77 6.19
C ILE A 114 22.39 3.20 7.59
N THR A 115 22.55 2.22 8.47
CA THR A 115 23.05 2.35 9.85
C THR A 115 24.45 1.74 9.95
N LYS A 116 25.18 2.01 11.04
CA LYS A 116 26.49 1.38 11.26
C LYS A 116 26.39 -0.15 11.32
N SER A 117 25.47 -0.67 12.12
CA SER A 117 25.19 -2.11 12.24
C SER A 117 24.73 -2.72 10.92
N GLY A 118 23.82 -2.05 10.20
CA GLY A 118 23.30 -2.52 8.91
C GLY A 118 24.38 -2.61 7.83
N VAL A 119 25.25 -1.60 7.75
CA VAL A 119 26.38 -1.58 6.80
C VAL A 119 27.42 -2.65 7.16
N GLU A 120 27.77 -2.79 8.44
CA GLU A 120 28.69 -3.84 8.89
C GLU A 120 28.14 -5.25 8.61
N LYS A 121 26.85 -5.49 8.91
CA LYS A 121 26.17 -6.76 8.60
C LYS A 121 26.17 -7.04 7.10
N GLY A 122 25.87 -6.04 6.26
CA GLY A 122 25.95 -6.17 4.81
C GLY A 122 27.35 -6.55 4.34
N LEU A 123 28.38 -5.84 4.80
CA LEU A 123 29.78 -6.09 4.42
C LEU A 123 30.26 -7.49 4.84
N ASN A 124 29.88 -7.94 6.04
CA ASN A 124 30.22 -9.29 6.53
C ASN A 124 29.54 -10.40 5.72
N ASN A 125 28.38 -10.11 5.13
CA ASN A 125 27.62 -11.03 4.27
C ASN A 125 27.91 -10.84 2.78
N ALA A 126 28.91 -10.03 2.41
CA ALA A 126 29.24 -9.79 1.01
C ALA A 126 29.73 -11.08 0.33
N VAL A 127 29.17 -11.38 -0.84
CA VAL A 127 29.52 -12.56 -1.64
C VAL A 127 30.14 -12.15 -2.96
N LEU A 128 30.86 -13.04 -3.64
CA LEU A 128 31.27 -12.78 -5.02
C LEU A 128 30.05 -12.48 -5.88
N PHE A 129 30.11 -11.47 -6.74
CA PHE A 129 28.95 -11.06 -7.53
C PHE A 129 28.43 -12.22 -8.40
N SER A 130 29.32 -13.07 -8.92
CA SER A 130 28.97 -14.29 -9.66
C SER A 130 28.23 -15.36 -8.85
N GLN A 131 28.26 -15.27 -7.51
CA GLN A 131 27.58 -16.16 -6.57
C GLN A 131 26.40 -15.46 -5.88
N SER A 132 26.06 -14.24 -6.29
CA SER A 132 24.91 -13.51 -5.76
C SER A 132 23.58 -14.03 -6.34
N ASN A 133 22.46 -13.47 -5.87
CA ASN A 133 21.13 -13.86 -6.32
C ASN A 133 20.82 -13.34 -7.75
N LEU A 134 21.42 -13.97 -8.76
CA LEU A 134 21.23 -13.61 -10.18
C LEU A 134 19.77 -13.79 -10.65
N ASN A 135 18.95 -14.54 -9.92
CA ASN A 135 17.53 -14.69 -10.23
C ASN A 135 16.78 -13.36 -10.16
N LEU A 136 17.16 -12.47 -9.23
CA LEU A 136 16.61 -11.10 -9.20
C LEU A 136 16.95 -10.32 -10.47
N TYR A 137 18.16 -10.51 -11.01
CA TYR A 137 18.54 -9.94 -12.31
C TYR A 137 17.74 -10.55 -13.47
N TYR A 138 17.59 -11.88 -13.52
CA TYR A 138 16.82 -12.53 -14.59
C TYR A 138 15.34 -12.15 -14.56
N SER A 139 14.75 -12.01 -13.37
CA SER A 139 13.41 -11.50 -13.19
C SER A 139 13.29 -10.05 -13.68
N TRP A 140 14.24 -9.18 -13.33
CA TRP A 140 14.30 -7.81 -13.89
C TRP A 140 14.42 -7.80 -15.41
N LEU A 141 15.26 -8.67 -15.98
CA LEU A 141 15.48 -8.77 -17.42
C LEU A 141 14.20 -9.21 -18.13
N GLY A 142 13.56 -10.27 -17.65
CA GLY A 142 12.28 -10.75 -18.17
C GLY A 142 11.22 -9.66 -18.14
N ARG A 143 11.13 -8.90 -17.03
CA ARG A 143 10.20 -7.77 -16.91
C ARG A 143 10.45 -6.69 -17.96
N ILE A 144 11.68 -6.18 -18.05
CA ILE A 144 12.02 -5.09 -18.99
C ILE A 144 11.82 -5.51 -20.44
N VAL A 145 12.22 -6.74 -20.80
CA VAL A 145 12.02 -7.27 -22.16
C VAL A 145 10.54 -7.41 -22.48
N ASN A 146 9.74 -7.93 -21.56
CA ASN A 146 8.30 -8.11 -21.75
C ASN A 146 7.56 -6.76 -21.86
N ASP A 147 7.86 -5.82 -20.96
CA ASP A 147 7.30 -4.45 -20.99
C ASP A 147 7.59 -3.77 -22.34
N GLN A 148 8.84 -3.87 -22.82
CA GLN A 148 9.27 -3.26 -24.07
C GLN A 148 8.66 -3.96 -25.29
N PHE A 149 8.59 -5.30 -25.28
CA PHE A 149 8.03 -6.08 -26.37
C PHE A 149 6.53 -5.77 -26.57
N ILE A 150 5.75 -5.81 -25.49
CA ILE A 150 4.33 -5.44 -25.53
C ILE A 150 4.16 -3.98 -25.97
N GLY A 151 4.98 -3.08 -25.44
CA GLY A 151 4.97 -1.66 -25.82
C GLY A 151 5.22 -1.46 -27.32
N PHE A 152 6.26 -2.10 -27.88
CA PHE A 152 6.65 -2.01 -29.29
C PHE A 152 5.65 -2.67 -30.23
N THR A 153 4.96 -3.72 -29.81
CA THR A 153 3.95 -4.39 -30.63
C THR A 153 2.62 -3.65 -30.59
N LEU A 154 2.10 -3.33 -29.39
CA LEU A 154 0.74 -2.81 -29.24
C LEU A 154 0.64 -1.30 -29.44
N THR A 155 1.68 -0.52 -29.13
CA THR A 155 1.61 0.94 -29.28
C THR A 155 1.45 1.39 -30.74
N PRO A 156 2.23 0.90 -31.72
CA PRO A 156 2.01 1.24 -33.13
C PRO A 156 0.63 0.83 -33.63
N TYR A 157 0.14 -0.34 -33.19
CA TYR A 157 -1.20 -0.83 -33.51
C TYR A 157 -2.29 0.11 -32.99
N LEU A 158 -2.22 0.50 -31.70
CA LEU A 158 -3.14 1.45 -31.07
C LEU A 158 -3.11 2.82 -31.75
N ARG A 159 -1.92 3.36 -32.02
CA ARG A 159 -1.74 4.67 -32.67
C ARG A 159 -2.39 4.72 -34.05
N LYS A 160 -2.23 3.65 -34.83
CA LYS A 160 -2.85 3.51 -36.15
C LYS A 160 -4.38 3.42 -36.04
N GLY A 161 -4.89 2.67 -35.06
CA GLY A 161 -6.32 2.47 -34.85
C GLY A 161 -7.06 3.73 -34.38
N ILE A 162 -6.52 4.42 -33.38
CA ILE A 162 -7.14 5.62 -32.77
C ILE A 162 -6.75 6.92 -33.50
N LYS A 163 -5.76 6.86 -34.41
CA LYS A 163 -5.20 8.03 -35.13
C LYS A 163 -4.68 9.12 -34.20
N ASN A 164 -4.06 8.71 -33.09
CA ASN A 164 -3.40 9.59 -32.14
C ASN A 164 -1.98 9.05 -31.89
N PHE A 165 -0.94 9.86 -32.10
CA PHE A 165 0.46 9.44 -31.95
C PHE A 165 0.98 9.53 -30.51
N GLU A 166 0.26 10.20 -29.61
CA GLU A 166 0.69 10.41 -28.22
C GLU A 166 0.32 9.23 -27.30
N VAL A 167 -0.59 8.36 -27.77
CA VAL A 167 -1.03 7.18 -27.02
C VAL A 167 0.02 6.07 -27.03
N SER A 168 -0.07 5.22 -26.01
CA SER A 168 0.79 4.07 -25.76
C SER A 168 -0.01 2.99 -25.03
N ALA A 169 0.32 1.75 -25.34
CA ALA A 169 -0.16 0.59 -24.60
C ALA A 169 0.97 0.06 -23.71
N GLY A 170 0.60 -0.49 -22.56
CA GLY A 170 1.57 -1.01 -21.60
C GLY A 170 0.99 -2.21 -20.86
N ARG A 171 1.84 -3.19 -20.60
CA ARG A 171 1.47 -4.46 -19.98
C ARG A 171 0.71 -4.32 -18.67
N VAL A 172 1.06 -3.30 -17.87
CA VAL A 172 0.44 -3.07 -16.56
C VAL A 172 -0.49 -1.85 -16.58
N GLN A 173 -0.12 -0.81 -17.33
CA GLN A 173 -0.92 0.41 -17.46
C GLN A 173 -2.28 0.13 -18.12
N THR A 174 -2.31 -0.70 -19.17
CA THR A 174 -3.55 -0.97 -19.92
C THR A 174 -4.57 -1.77 -19.10
N PRO A 175 -4.20 -2.87 -18.41
CA PRO A 175 -5.11 -3.54 -17.46
C PRO A 175 -5.58 -2.64 -16.32
N ALA A 176 -4.67 -1.86 -15.72
CA ALA A 176 -5.03 -0.92 -14.64
C ALA A 176 -6.08 0.10 -15.12
N LEU A 177 -5.91 0.65 -16.33
CA LEU A 177 -6.89 1.53 -16.95
C LEU A 177 -8.22 0.81 -17.24
N SER A 178 -8.18 -0.47 -17.63
CA SER A 178 -9.38 -1.26 -17.88
C SER A 178 -10.24 -1.42 -16.62
N ILE A 179 -9.63 -1.72 -15.47
CA ILE A 179 -10.34 -1.80 -14.17
C ILE A 179 -11.03 -0.48 -13.84
N LEU A 180 -10.35 0.64 -14.06
CA LEU A 180 -10.90 1.97 -13.83
C LEU A 180 -12.09 2.28 -14.76
N VAL A 181 -11.99 1.89 -16.02
CA VAL A 181 -13.08 2.04 -17.01
C VAL A 181 -14.27 1.14 -16.67
N GLU A 182 -14.05 -0.08 -16.20
CA GLU A 182 -15.12 -0.98 -15.76
C GLU A 182 -15.87 -0.40 -14.56
N LEU A 183 -15.15 0.15 -13.58
CA LEU A 183 -15.77 0.82 -12.44
C LEU A 183 -16.60 2.04 -12.87
N ASP A 184 -16.09 2.88 -13.77
CA ASP A 184 -16.83 4.02 -14.33
C ASP A 184 -18.12 3.57 -15.01
N ARG A 185 -18.08 2.48 -15.79
CA ARG A 185 -19.28 1.89 -16.41
C ARG A 185 -20.30 1.42 -15.34
N LYS A 186 -19.84 0.77 -14.27
CA LYS A 186 -20.71 0.35 -13.15
C LYS A 186 -21.35 1.53 -12.43
N ILE A 187 -20.60 2.61 -12.21
CA ILE A 187 -21.10 3.84 -11.58
C ILE A 187 -22.17 4.47 -12.47
N LYS A 188 -21.90 4.65 -13.77
CA LYS A 188 -22.88 5.21 -14.72
C LYS A 188 -24.14 4.37 -14.86
N ALA A 189 -23.99 3.04 -14.91
CA ALA A 189 -25.13 2.13 -14.94
C ALA A 189 -25.97 2.24 -13.64
N PHE A 190 -25.32 2.40 -12.48
CA PHE A 190 -26.04 2.68 -11.23
C PHE A 190 -26.74 4.04 -11.27
N GLU A 191 -26.09 5.09 -11.78
CA GLU A 191 -26.66 6.44 -11.89
C GLU A 191 -27.91 6.46 -12.78
N GLN A 192 -27.99 5.61 -13.80
CA GLN A 192 -29.15 5.48 -14.70
C GLN A 192 -30.36 4.79 -14.07
N LYS A 193 -30.20 4.03 -12.96
CA LYS A 193 -31.32 3.42 -12.25
C LYS A 193 -32.29 4.49 -11.73
N SER A 194 -33.58 4.17 -11.71
CA SER A 194 -34.62 5.02 -11.12
C SER A 194 -34.39 5.24 -9.63
N VAL A 195 -35.07 6.24 -9.06
CA VAL A 195 -35.01 6.53 -7.61
C VAL A 195 -35.49 5.32 -6.81
N ASP A 196 -36.56 4.66 -7.26
CA ASP A 196 -37.13 3.50 -6.58
C ASP A 196 -36.18 2.30 -6.57
N GLU A 197 -35.45 2.04 -7.67
CA GLU A 197 -34.42 0.99 -7.73
C GLU A 197 -33.20 1.27 -6.84
N LYS A 198 -33.04 2.50 -6.35
CA LYS A 198 -31.97 2.93 -5.43
C LYS A 198 -32.44 3.04 -3.99
N LEU A 199 -33.73 2.87 -3.73
CA LEU A 199 -34.32 2.96 -2.42
C LEU A 199 -34.74 1.59 -1.92
N SER A 200 -34.47 1.37 -0.66
CA SER A 200 -35.08 0.31 0.11
C SER A 200 -35.41 0.88 1.49
N TYR A 201 -36.23 0.18 2.25
CA TYR A 201 -36.79 0.69 3.48
C TYR A 201 -36.51 -0.28 4.62
N SER A 202 -36.35 0.25 5.83
CA SER A 202 -36.26 -0.54 7.04
C SER A 202 -37.07 0.12 8.14
N ILE A 203 -37.38 -0.63 9.19
CA ILE A 203 -38.16 -0.14 10.31
C ILE A 203 -37.26 -0.10 11.54
N GLU A 204 -37.29 1.02 12.26
CA GLU A 204 -36.65 1.19 13.55
C GLU A 204 -37.70 1.57 14.59
N ALA A 205 -37.62 0.94 15.76
CA ALA A 205 -38.34 1.34 16.95
C ALA A 205 -37.44 2.27 17.77
N ILE A 206 -37.95 3.44 18.16
CA ILE A 206 -37.31 4.32 19.13
C ILE A 206 -37.79 3.89 20.51
N VAL A 207 -36.90 3.33 21.30
CA VAL A 207 -37.20 2.88 22.67
C VAL A 207 -36.55 3.82 23.68
N ASP A 208 -37.25 4.05 24.80
CA ASP A 208 -36.65 4.68 25.97
C ASP A 208 -35.87 3.61 26.74
N LEU A 209 -34.55 3.74 26.70
CA LEU A 209 -33.61 2.88 27.39
C LEU A 209 -32.88 3.70 28.45
N LEU A 210 -33.29 3.51 29.71
CA LEU A 210 -32.68 4.17 30.88
C LEU A 210 -32.66 5.71 30.73
N GLY A 211 -33.73 6.30 30.18
CA GLY A 211 -33.85 7.75 29.97
C GLY A 211 -33.22 8.24 28.67
N SER A 212 -32.66 7.34 27.84
CA SER A 212 -32.09 7.65 26.53
C SER A 212 -32.97 7.09 25.42
N GLN A 213 -33.35 7.92 24.44
CA GLN A 213 -34.11 7.48 23.28
C GLN A 213 -33.18 6.89 22.22
N ILE A 214 -33.34 5.60 21.91
CA ILE A 214 -32.40 4.89 21.02
C ILE A 214 -33.16 4.18 19.89
N PRO A 215 -32.67 4.28 18.65
CA PRO A 215 -33.18 3.47 17.55
C PRO A 215 -32.70 2.01 17.65
N ILE A 216 -33.64 1.08 17.57
CA ILE A 216 -33.41 -0.37 17.50
C ILE A 216 -34.03 -0.87 16.20
N ALA A 217 -33.28 -1.61 15.39
CA ALA A 217 -33.70 -1.98 14.04
C ALA A 217 -34.48 -3.29 14.01
N LEU A 218 -35.56 -3.37 13.22
CA LEU A 218 -36.27 -4.61 12.93
C LEU A 218 -35.33 -5.60 12.23
N ILE A 219 -35.32 -6.85 12.69
CA ILE A 219 -34.50 -7.92 12.12
C ILE A 219 -35.33 -9.15 11.73
N GLU A 220 -34.84 -9.87 10.74
CA GLU A 220 -35.32 -11.17 10.28
C GLU A 220 -34.09 -12.05 10.04
N GLU A 221 -34.09 -13.28 10.58
CA GLU A 221 -32.93 -14.19 10.51
C GLU A 221 -31.59 -13.53 10.92
N ASN A 222 -31.61 -12.75 12.00
CA ASN A 222 -30.46 -11.98 12.54
C ASN A 222 -29.87 -10.91 11.61
N LYS A 223 -30.56 -10.54 10.52
CA LYS A 223 -30.19 -9.44 9.62
C LYS A 223 -31.23 -8.33 9.67
N LYS A 224 -30.81 -7.09 9.39
CA LYS A 224 -31.74 -5.95 9.26
C LYS A 224 -32.78 -6.29 8.20
N LYS A 225 -34.08 -6.26 8.55
CA LYS A 225 -35.16 -6.50 7.59
C LYS A 225 -35.26 -5.31 6.66
N VAL A 226 -35.28 -5.60 5.36
CA VAL A 226 -35.35 -4.60 4.29
C VAL A 226 -36.60 -4.85 3.45
N PHE A 227 -37.28 -3.78 3.07
CA PHE A 227 -38.45 -3.78 2.20
C PHE A 227 -38.09 -3.05 0.91
N ASP A 228 -38.56 -3.55 -0.22
CA ASP A 228 -38.24 -2.96 -1.53
C ASP A 228 -39.03 -1.65 -1.75
N THR A 229 -40.24 -1.57 -1.20
CA THR A 229 -41.10 -0.38 -1.35
C THR A 229 -41.53 0.22 -0.02
N LYS A 230 -41.82 1.53 -0.05
CA LYS A 230 -42.33 2.27 1.12
C LYS A 230 -43.68 1.71 1.56
N GLU A 231 -44.51 1.30 0.60
CA GLU A 231 -45.83 0.72 0.85
C GLU A 231 -45.72 -0.60 1.63
N GLN A 232 -44.82 -1.50 1.22
CA GLN A 232 -44.56 -2.74 1.95
C GLN A 232 -44.13 -2.46 3.41
N ALA A 233 -43.21 -1.51 3.61
CA ALA A 233 -42.77 -1.11 4.94
C ALA A 233 -43.91 -0.46 5.75
N GLN A 234 -44.76 0.34 5.11
CA GLN A 234 -45.89 1.02 5.78
C GLN A 234 -46.99 0.03 6.18
N ASN A 235 -47.32 -0.93 5.31
CA ASN A 235 -48.29 -1.98 5.61
C ASN A 235 -47.80 -2.82 6.79
N PHE A 236 -46.54 -3.25 6.76
CA PHE A 236 -45.93 -3.95 7.89
C PHE A 236 -45.95 -3.10 9.18
N LEU A 237 -45.65 -1.81 9.08
CA LEU A 237 -45.65 -0.91 10.24
C LEU A 237 -47.05 -0.72 10.83
N ASN A 238 -48.08 -0.65 9.98
CA ASN A 238 -49.47 -0.55 10.41
C ASN A 238 -49.89 -1.81 11.17
N ASP A 239 -49.58 -2.99 10.62
CA ASP A 239 -49.83 -4.27 11.28
C ASP A 239 -49.07 -4.39 12.62
N LEU A 240 -47.84 -3.87 12.66
CA LEU A 240 -47.05 -3.83 13.89
C LEU A 240 -47.68 -2.92 14.95
N LYS A 241 -48.27 -1.78 14.55
CA LYS A 241 -48.93 -0.82 15.46
C LYS A 241 -50.35 -1.21 15.87
N ASP A 242 -51.03 -2.06 15.11
CA ASP A 242 -52.40 -2.46 15.41
C ASP A 242 -52.49 -3.18 16.78
N ASN A 243 -53.36 -2.75 17.69
CA ASN A 243 -53.44 -3.32 19.05
C ASN A 243 -52.07 -3.41 19.79
N LEU A 244 -51.14 -2.49 19.49
CA LEU A 244 -49.80 -2.53 20.05
C LEU A 244 -49.79 -2.15 21.53
N ASN A 245 -49.16 -3.00 22.36
CA ASN A 245 -48.67 -2.60 23.67
C ASN A 245 -47.43 -1.71 23.47
N PRO A 246 -47.38 -0.47 23.99
CA PRO A 246 -46.27 0.47 23.79
C PRO A 246 -44.98 0.09 24.53
N LEU A 247 -44.73 -1.21 24.70
CA LEU A 247 -43.60 -1.77 25.43
C LEU A 247 -42.84 -2.74 24.53
N ALA A 248 -41.53 -2.56 24.47
CA ALA A 248 -40.59 -3.55 23.97
C ALA A 248 -40.06 -4.38 25.15
N PHE A 249 -39.81 -5.67 24.92
CA PHE A 249 -39.32 -6.57 25.95
C PHE A 249 -37.89 -6.98 25.63
N LEU A 250 -36.98 -6.87 26.60
CA LEU A 250 -35.64 -7.42 26.43
C LEU A 250 -35.69 -8.95 26.38
N ASP A 251 -35.39 -9.53 25.23
CA ASP A 251 -35.38 -11.00 25.03
C ASP A 251 -34.02 -11.59 25.38
N THR A 252 -32.96 -10.99 24.85
CA THR A 252 -31.58 -11.38 25.15
C THR A 252 -30.68 -10.15 25.19
N MET A 253 -29.69 -10.18 26.09
CA MET A 253 -28.58 -9.24 26.12
C MET A 253 -27.28 -10.03 26.05
N GLU A 254 -26.39 -9.61 25.15
CA GLU A 254 -25.07 -10.20 24.99
C GLU A 254 -24.02 -9.08 25.15
N GLN A 255 -23.09 -9.27 26.07
CA GLN A 255 -21.96 -8.37 26.29
C GLN A 255 -20.67 -9.15 26.04
N ILE A 256 -19.92 -8.73 25.03
CA ILE A 256 -18.68 -9.39 24.62
C ILE A 256 -17.59 -8.35 24.51
N ASP A 257 -16.46 -8.60 25.16
CA ASP A 257 -15.25 -7.85 24.93
C ASP A 257 -14.65 -8.26 23.57
N LYS A 258 -14.51 -7.28 22.67
CA LYS A 258 -13.88 -7.43 21.36
C LYS A 258 -12.57 -6.67 21.32
N GLU A 259 -11.53 -7.36 20.89
CA GLU A 259 -10.22 -6.77 20.69
C GLU A 259 -10.08 -6.19 19.28
N LYS A 260 -9.52 -4.99 19.19
CA LYS A 260 -9.08 -4.37 17.94
C LYS A 260 -7.55 -4.33 17.95
N ALA A 261 -6.96 -5.09 17.04
CA ALA A 261 -5.51 -5.16 16.91
C ALA A 261 -4.90 -3.84 16.44
N PRO A 262 -3.65 -3.52 16.86
CA PRO A 262 -2.90 -2.41 16.29
C PRO A 262 -2.68 -2.57 14.79
N PRO A 263 -2.38 -1.47 14.07
CA PRO A 263 -1.89 -1.58 12.71
C PRO A 263 -0.60 -2.41 12.70
N LYS A 264 -0.50 -3.33 11.73
CA LYS A 264 0.73 -4.06 11.47
C LYS A 264 1.83 -3.12 10.94
N PRO A 265 3.12 -3.51 11.02
CA PRO A 265 4.21 -2.76 10.41
C PRO A 265 3.96 -2.47 8.94
N PHE A 266 4.46 -1.34 8.46
CA PHE A 266 4.23 -0.90 7.09
C PHE A 266 4.94 -1.79 6.08
N THR A 267 4.18 -2.24 5.10
CA THR A 267 4.68 -2.55 3.76
C THR A 267 4.65 -1.27 2.93
N THR A 268 5.22 -1.30 1.72
CA THR A 268 5.10 -0.17 0.78
C THR A 268 3.64 0.18 0.49
N SER A 269 2.78 -0.81 0.22
CA SER A 269 1.37 -0.56 -0.11
C SER A 269 0.63 0.12 1.04
N LYS A 270 0.89 -0.30 2.29
CA LYS A 270 0.28 0.31 3.47
C LYS A 270 0.80 1.72 3.75
N LEU A 271 2.11 1.96 3.64
CA LEU A 271 2.69 3.30 3.80
C LEU A 271 2.09 4.27 2.78
N LEU A 272 2.03 3.88 1.50
CA LEU A 272 1.48 4.74 0.46
C LEU A 272 -0.01 5.01 0.66
N LYS A 273 -0.78 3.99 1.04
CA LYS A 273 -2.22 4.11 1.32
C LYS A 273 -2.50 5.01 2.52
N ASP A 274 -1.85 4.76 3.64
CA ASP A 274 -2.06 5.50 4.87
C ASP A 274 -1.49 6.91 4.76
N GLY A 275 -0.32 7.08 4.14
CA GLY A 275 0.26 8.40 3.87
C GLY A 275 -0.64 9.27 3.02
N ALA A 276 -1.23 8.72 1.94
CA ALA A 276 -2.12 9.50 1.08
C ALA A 276 -3.42 9.88 1.80
N ARG A 277 -3.92 9.01 2.70
CA ARG A 277 -5.13 9.26 3.49
C ARG A 277 -4.89 10.26 4.63
N VAL A 278 -3.81 10.09 5.39
CA VAL A 278 -3.50 10.84 6.61
C VAL A 278 -2.84 12.17 6.27
N LEU A 279 -1.85 12.17 5.39
CA LEU A 279 -1.05 13.36 5.06
C LEU A 279 -1.63 14.20 3.91
N GLY A 280 -2.63 13.67 3.19
CA GLY A 280 -3.17 14.32 1.99
C GLY A 280 -2.18 14.47 0.84
N MET A 281 -1.07 13.71 0.86
CA MET A 281 0.01 13.76 -0.13
C MET A 281 -0.21 12.76 -1.27
N GLY A 282 0.36 13.06 -2.45
CA GLY A 282 0.41 12.08 -3.54
C GLY A 282 1.33 10.91 -3.21
N VAL A 283 1.03 9.71 -3.70
CA VAL A 283 1.79 8.47 -3.39
C VAL A 283 3.23 8.56 -3.88
N LYS A 284 3.46 9.23 -5.03
CA LYS A 284 4.82 9.49 -5.52
C LYS A 284 5.61 10.38 -4.55
N GLN A 285 4.99 11.44 -4.05
CA GLN A 285 5.62 12.36 -3.10
C GLN A 285 5.99 11.63 -1.79
N ILE A 286 5.08 10.80 -1.28
CA ILE A 286 5.33 9.96 -0.10
C ILE A 286 6.49 9.00 -0.35
N GLN A 287 6.52 8.35 -1.51
CA GLN A 287 7.61 7.43 -1.89
C GLN A 287 8.96 8.16 -2.01
N ASP A 288 8.98 9.35 -2.61
CA ASP A 288 10.19 10.16 -2.77
C ASP A 288 10.73 10.61 -1.40
N TYR A 289 9.86 10.99 -0.46
CA TYR A 289 10.27 11.32 0.91
C TYR A 289 10.70 10.12 1.73
N ALA A 290 10.00 8.99 1.63
CA ALA A 290 10.43 7.75 2.26
C ALA A 290 11.82 7.33 1.74
N GLN A 291 12.06 7.45 0.43
CA GLN A 291 13.38 7.17 -0.16
C GLN A 291 14.44 8.07 0.47
N LYS A 292 14.17 9.38 0.60
CA LYS A 292 15.08 10.33 1.25
C LYS A 292 15.38 9.95 2.71
N LEU A 293 14.38 9.52 3.48
CA LEU A 293 14.54 9.07 4.86
C LEU A 293 15.39 7.79 4.95
N PHE A 294 15.19 6.83 4.05
CA PHE A 294 16.00 5.62 3.97
C PHE A 294 17.47 5.94 3.63
N GLU A 295 17.69 6.80 2.64
CA GLU A 295 19.04 7.22 2.21
C GLU A 295 19.78 7.99 3.32
N ALA A 296 19.04 8.69 4.19
CA ALA A 296 19.57 9.35 5.38
C ALA A 296 19.81 8.39 6.56
N GLY A 297 19.34 7.14 6.49
CA GLY A 297 19.50 6.12 7.52
C GLY A 297 18.47 6.18 8.66
N LEU A 298 17.34 6.87 8.47
CA LEU A 298 16.29 7.03 9.49
C LEU A 298 15.25 5.90 9.48
N ILE A 299 15.06 5.24 8.34
CA ILE A 299 14.11 4.13 8.17
C ILE A 299 14.75 2.99 7.39
N THR A 300 14.14 1.81 7.45
CA THR A 300 14.50 0.65 6.63
C THR A 300 14.10 0.83 5.16
N TYR A 301 14.56 -0.09 4.32
CA TYR A 301 14.29 -0.08 2.89
C TYR A 301 12.80 -0.01 2.54
N ILE A 302 12.43 0.94 1.68
CA ILE A 302 11.03 1.35 1.47
C ILE A 302 10.24 0.48 0.48
N ARG A 303 10.90 -0.40 -0.27
CA ARG A 303 10.27 -1.29 -1.25
C ARG A 303 10.20 -2.70 -0.70
N THR A 304 9.17 -2.94 0.09
CA THR A 304 8.98 -4.18 0.83
C THR A 304 7.49 -4.54 0.89
N ASP A 305 7.22 -5.83 0.73
CA ASP A 305 5.92 -6.47 0.98
C ASP A 305 5.92 -7.26 2.30
N SER A 306 7.02 -7.18 3.07
CA SER A 306 7.17 -7.86 4.35
C SER A 306 6.62 -7.00 5.48
N GLU A 307 5.91 -7.65 6.41
CA GLU A 307 5.51 -7.06 7.69
C GLU A 307 6.52 -7.40 8.80
N ALA A 308 7.56 -8.19 8.50
CA ALA A 308 8.47 -8.73 9.50
C ALA A 308 9.40 -7.66 10.10
N LEU A 309 9.77 -7.85 11.37
CA LEU A 309 10.76 -7.05 12.08
C LEU A 309 11.89 -7.99 12.50
N SER A 310 13.15 -7.54 12.39
CA SER A 310 14.28 -8.36 12.83
C SER A 310 14.25 -8.58 14.35
N LYS A 311 14.80 -9.73 14.79
CA LYS A 311 14.88 -10.05 16.21
C LYS A 311 15.76 -9.05 16.96
N GLU A 312 16.84 -8.61 16.30
CA GLU A 312 17.72 -7.57 16.81
C GLU A 312 16.95 -6.27 17.08
N TYR A 313 16.15 -5.82 16.11
CA TYR A 313 15.33 -4.61 16.28
C TYR A 313 14.21 -4.78 17.31
N LEU A 314 13.53 -5.94 17.35
CA LEU A 314 12.48 -6.20 18.35
C LEU A 314 13.02 -6.15 19.78
N GLN A 315 14.26 -6.62 19.99
CA GLN A 315 14.92 -6.54 21.29
C GLN A 315 15.29 -5.10 21.65
N GLU A 316 15.89 -4.33 20.73
CA GLU A 316 16.20 -2.90 20.92
C GLU A 316 14.93 -2.09 21.20
N HIS A 317 13.87 -2.34 20.44
CA HIS A 317 12.56 -1.70 20.61
C HIS A 317 11.94 -2.05 21.96
N LYS A 318 12.06 -3.30 22.43
CA LYS A 318 11.59 -3.70 23.76
C LYS A 318 12.31 -2.93 24.86
N GLU A 319 13.64 -2.97 24.85
CA GLU A 319 14.49 -2.32 25.86
C GLU A 319 14.19 -0.83 26.00
N PHE A 320 13.92 -0.15 24.88
CA PHE A 320 13.56 1.26 24.89
C PHE A 320 12.09 1.49 25.27
N PHE A 321 11.14 0.98 24.48
CA PHE A 321 9.74 1.39 24.57
C PHE A 321 8.95 0.74 25.71
N GLU A 322 9.36 -0.43 26.22
CA GLU A 322 8.72 -1.02 27.41
C GLU A 322 8.89 -0.09 28.63
N SER A 323 10.02 0.60 28.72
CA SER A 323 10.28 1.58 29.80
C SER A 323 9.53 2.91 29.60
N VAL A 324 9.34 3.33 28.35
CA VAL A 324 8.67 4.61 28.02
C VAL A 324 7.15 4.47 28.09
N TYR A 325 6.60 3.34 27.63
CA TYR A 325 5.15 3.10 27.52
C TYR A 325 4.74 1.75 28.16
N PRO A 326 5.00 1.52 29.47
CA PRO A 326 4.82 0.22 30.11
C PRO A 326 3.36 -0.27 30.13
N SER A 327 2.39 0.65 30.15
CA SER A 327 0.96 0.34 30.16
C SER A 327 0.50 -0.28 28.83
N VAL A 328 1.11 0.12 27.71
CA VAL A 328 0.63 -0.20 26.37
C VAL A 328 1.58 -1.05 25.55
N TYR A 329 2.85 -1.21 25.93
CA TYR A 329 3.81 -2.04 25.19
C TYR A 329 3.42 -3.53 25.19
N GLU A 330 3.62 -4.20 24.06
CA GLU A 330 3.52 -5.65 23.91
C GLU A 330 4.45 -6.14 22.79
N TYR A 331 5.33 -7.10 23.11
CA TYR A 331 6.21 -7.73 22.13
C TYR A 331 5.39 -8.52 21.11
N ARG A 332 5.51 -8.16 19.83
CA ARG A 332 4.75 -8.77 18.73
C ARG A 332 5.66 -9.14 17.57
N GLU A 333 5.64 -10.42 17.21
CA GLU A 333 6.32 -10.90 16.01
C GLU A 333 5.39 -10.85 14.80
N TYR A 334 5.95 -10.37 13.70
CA TYR A 334 5.31 -10.35 12.40
C TYR A 334 6.13 -11.21 11.44
N LYS A 335 5.44 -11.92 10.55
CA LYS A 335 6.08 -12.78 9.55
C LYS A 335 5.96 -12.14 8.17
N ALA A 336 6.95 -12.40 7.33
CA ALA A 336 6.85 -12.08 5.91
C ALA A 336 5.65 -12.82 5.29
N GLY A 337 4.97 -12.17 4.34
CA GLY A 337 3.89 -12.80 3.59
C GLY A 337 4.39 -13.97 2.73
N LYS A 338 3.52 -14.93 2.38
CA LYS A 338 3.87 -16.11 1.56
C LYS A 338 4.49 -15.77 0.19
N ASN A 339 4.21 -14.57 -0.33
CA ASN A 339 4.68 -14.09 -1.62
C ASN A 339 5.83 -13.07 -1.51
N SER A 340 6.33 -12.81 -0.29
CA SER A 340 7.42 -11.87 -0.11
C SER A 340 8.66 -12.35 -0.84
N GLN A 341 9.24 -11.47 -1.67
CA GLN A 341 10.30 -11.83 -2.61
C GLN A 341 11.67 -12.03 -1.96
N ALA A 342 11.76 -11.83 -0.64
CA ALA A 342 12.92 -12.20 0.15
C ALA A 342 12.52 -12.35 1.63
N GLU A 343 12.90 -13.47 2.26
CA GLU A 343 12.87 -13.61 3.73
C GLU A 343 13.78 -12.58 4.44
N ALA A 344 14.65 -11.89 3.69
CA ALA A 344 15.58 -10.88 4.19
C ALA A 344 15.00 -9.46 4.28
N HIS A 345 13.81 -9.19 3.73
CA HIS A 345 13.22 -7.84 3.79
C HIS A 345 12.44 -7.64 5.09
N GLU A 346 12.76 -6.56 5.80
CA GLU A 346 11.96 -6.09 6.92
C GLU A 346 10.82 -5.16 6.44
N ALA A 347 9.86 -4.91 7.32
CA ALA A 347 8.89 -3.84 7.17
C ALA A 347 9.57 -2.46 7.16
N ILE A 348 8.83 -1.45 6.69
CA ILE A 348 9.21 -0.04 6.78
C ILE A 348 9.00 0.42 8.22
N ARG A 349 10.10 0.63 8.93
CA ARG A 349 10.16 1.04 10.34
C ARG A 349 11.27 2.06 10.55
N ILE A 350 11.26 2.75 11.68
CA ILE A 350 12.42 3.57 12.11
C ILE A 350 13.63 2.67 12.38
N THR A 351 14.83 3.18 12.13
CA THR A 351 16.08 2.42 12.35
C THR A 351 16.46 2.31 13.82
N HIS A 352 16.23 3.37 14.60
CA HIS A 352 16.53 3.41 16.03
C HIS A 352 15.33 3.90 16.85
N PRO A 353 15.00 3.25 17.97
CA PRO A 353 14.03 3.77 18.93
C PRO A 353 14.44 5.14 19.50
N HIS A 354 13.49 6.07 19.56
CA HIS A 354 13.64 7.36 20.22
C HIS A 354 12.27 7.85 20.70
N ARG A 355 12.22 8.92 21.51
CA ARG A 355 10.94 9.47 21.97
C ARG A 355 10.27 10.32 20.90
N TYR A 356 8.96 10.54 21.05
CA TYR A 356 8.20 11.38 20.12
C TYR A 356 8.67 12.83 20.15
N GLU A 357 9.04 13.33 21.33
CA GLU A 357 9.52 14.70 21.52
C GLU A 357 10.84 14.96 20.79
N ASP A 358 11.66 13.91 20.62
CA ASP A 358 12.98 13.99 19.97
C ASP A 358 12.89 13.90 18.44
N LEU A 359 11.71 13.61 17.87
CA LEU A 359 11.53 13.28 16.46
C LEU A 359 12.08 14.36 15.52
N LYS A 360 11.80 15.64 15.81
CA LYS A 360 12.32 16.77 15.02
C LYS A 360 13.84 16.86 15.09
N GLN A 361 14.41 16.64 16.28
CA GLN A 361 15.85 16.72 16.50
C GLN A 361 16.58 15.58 15.76
N VAL A 362 16.07 14.35 15.84
CA VAL A 362 16.58 13.18 15.11
C VAL A 362 16.58 13.42 13.60
N CYS A 363 15.48 13.97 13.04
CA CYS A 363 15.46 14.33 11.61
C CYS A 363 16.51 15.39 11.24
N LEU A 364 16.70 16.43 12.07
CA LEU A 364 17.67 17.49 11.82
C LEU A 364 19.11 16.99 11.84
N GLU A 365 19.46 16.10 12.77
CA GLU A 365 20.78 15.45 12.85
C GLU A 365 21.12 14.66 11.59
N HIS A 366 20.10 14.11 10.93
CA HIS A 366 20.21 13.40 9.66
C HIS A 366 19.98 14.30 8.42
N GLN A 367 20.04 15.63 8.60
CA GLN A 367 19.89 16.64 7.53
C GLN A 367 18.52 16.61 6.82
N ILE A 368 17.49 16.10 7.50
CA ILE A 368 16.10 16.15 7.03
C ILE A 368 15.46 17.44 7.55
N THR A 369 15.43 18.45 6.68
CA THR A 369 14.84 19.77 6.96
C THR A 369 13.49 20.01 6.28
N ASP A 370 13.06 19.07 5.42
CA ASP A 370 11.79 19.15 4.70
C ASP A 370 10.64 18.76 5.62
N ILE A 371 9.63 19.63 5.73
CA ILE A 371 8.46 19.44 6.61
C ILE A 371 7.62 18.22 6.18
N ASP A 372 7.50 17.96 4.88
CA ASP A 372 6.73 16.83 4.39
C ASP A 372 7.50 15.52 4.57
N ALA A 373 8.83 15.53 4.48
CA ALA A 373 9.65 14.39 4.90
C ALA A 373 9.50 14.09 6.39
N LEU A 374 9.45 15.13 7.24
CA LEU A 374 9.18 14.99 8.67
C LEU A 374 7.81 14.35 8.92
N LYS A 375 6.76 14.78 8.21
CA LYS A 375 5.43 14.16 8.31
C LYS A 375 5.42 12.68 7.94
N VAL A 376 6.12 12.31 6.86
CA VAL A 376 6.25 10.90 6.45
C VAL A 376 7.01 10.09 7.51
N TYR A 377 8.06 10.66 8.10
CA TYR A 377 8.78 10.03 9.19
C TYR A 377 7.89 9.83 10.43
N THR A 378 7.13 10.85 10.82
CA THR A 378 6.15 10.78 11.92
C THR A 378 5.14 9.65 11.72
N LEU A 379 4.60 9.51 10.51
CA LEU A 379 3.67 8.43 10.19
C LEU A 379 4.32 7.04 10.36
N ILE A 380 5.57 6.87 9.90
CA ILE A 380 6.33 5.61 10.05
C ILE A 380 6.66 5.34 11.53
N PHE A 381 7.04 6.38 12.27
CA PHE A 381 7.30 6.31 13.71
C PHE A 381 6.08 5.79 14.48
N PHE A 382 4.91 6.39 14.28
CA PHE A 382 3.68 5.96 14.96
C PHE A 382 3.25 4.54 14.58
N ASN A 383 3.37 4.17 13.29
CA ASN A 383 3.10 2.80 12.87
C ASN A 383 4.03 1.79 13.56
N THR A 384 5.33 2.12 13.65
CA THR A 384 6.34 1.25 14.26
C THR A 384 5.98 0.98 15.73
N ILE A 385 5.73 2.01 16.53
CA ILE A 385 5.42 1.87 17.95
C ILE A 385 4.04 1.22 18.16
N CYS A 386 3.02 1.63 17.40
CA CYS A 386 1.70 1.03 17.48
C CYS A 386 1.75 -0.48 17.22
N SER A 387 2.59 -0.94 16.29
CA SER A 387 2.72 -2.37 15.98
C SER A 387 3.23 -3.20 17.16
N GLN A 388 3.91 -2.59 18.13
CA GLN A 388 4.40 -3.21 19.37
C GLN A 388 3.58 -2.79 20.58
N SER A 389 2.28 -2.51 20.38
CA SER A 389 1.35 -2.09 21.43
C SER A 389 0.20 -3.09 21.60
N LYS A 390 -0.37 -3.13 22.80
CA LYS A 390 -1.54 -3.95 23.16
C LYS A 390 -2.77 -3.59 22.32
N ASN A 391 -3.67 -4.56 22.18
CA ASN A 391 -4.98 -4.36 21.53
C ASN A 391 -5.80 -3.29 22.25
N ALA A 392 -6.61 -2.55 21.49
CA ALA A 392 -7.71 -1.80 22.09
C ALA A 392 -8.85 -2.76 22.43
N ILE A 393 -9.46 -2.63 23.61
CA ILE A 393 -10.56 -3.50 24.05
C ILE A 393 -11.85 -2.71 24.08
N TYR A 394 -12.86 -3.22 23.37
CA TYR A 394 -14.21 -2.66 23.33
C TYR A 394 -15.19 -3.63 23.96
N GLU A 395 -16.04 -3.14 24.85
CA GLU A 395 -17.23 -3.85 25.29
C GLU A 395 -18.35 -3.65 24.26
N ASN A 396 -18.70 -4.70 23.52
CA ASN A 396 -19.81 -4.66 22.60
C ASN A 396 -21.06 -5.22 23.28
N THR A 397 -22.09 -4.39 23.40
CA THR A 397 -23.40 -4.81 23.94
C THR A 397 -24.40 -4.94 22.80
N THR A 398 -25.02 -6.12 22.67
CA THR A 398 -26.12 -6.37 21.74
C THR A 398 -27.40 -6.59 22.53
N LEU A 399 -28.43 -5.80 22.23
CA LEU A 399 -29.77 -5.96 22.79
C LEU A 399 -30.68 -6.51 21.70
N ASN A 400 -31.30 -7.67 21.95
CA ASN A 400 -32.43 -8.14 21.15
C ASN A 400 -33.71 -7.92 21.93
N LEU A 401 -34.59 -7.08 21.39
CA LEU A 401 -35.88 -6.75 21.93
C LEU A 401 -36.97 -7.47 21.14
N LYS A 402 -38.03 -7.90 21.83
CA LYS A 402 -39.27 -8.36 21.22
C LYS A 402 -40.32 -7.28 21.27
N ILE A 403 -40.91 -7.01 20.12
CA ILE A 403 -42.09 -6.16 19.96
C ILE A 403 -43.14 -7.03 19.27
N LYS A 404 -44.20 -7.40 20.00
CA LYS A 404 -45.11 -8.50 19.63
C LYS A 404 -44.33 -9.78 19.29
N THR A 405 -44.46 -10.28 18.07
CA THR A 405 -43.81 -11.49 17.54
C THR A 405 -42.52 -11.19 16.77
N HIS A 406 -42.13 -9.92 16.67
CA HIS A 406 -40.98 -9.49 15.86
C HIS A 406 -39.77 -9.15 16.72
N ASN A 407 -38.59 -9.41 16.16
CA ASN A 407 -37.31 -9.18 16.80
C ASN A 407 -36.71 -7.84 16.33
N PHE A 408 -36.18 -7.09 17.28
CA PHE A 408 -35.53 -5.81 17.08
C PHE A 408 -34.13 -5.86 17.69
N LYS A 409 -33.10 -5.35 17.01
CA LYS A 409 -31.71 -5.41 17.45
C LYS A 409 -31.05 -4.04 17.56
N GLY A 410 -30.39 -3.81 18.68
CA GLY A 410 -29.51 -2.67 18.95
C GLY A 410 -28.09 -3.14 19.23
N SER A 411 -27.09 -2.42 18.75
CA SER A 411 -25.68 -2.75 18.98
C SER A 411 -24.92 -1.50 19.41
N PHE A 412 -24.21 -1.64 20.52
CA PHE A 412 -23.49 -0.58 21.20
C PHE A 412 -22.04 -1.00 21.42
N SER A 413 -21.14 -0.02 21.46
CA SER A 413 -19.72 -0.26 21.71
C SER A 413 -19.18 0.79 22.68
N LYS A 414 -18.40 0.33 23.67
CA LYS A 414 -17.74 1.18 24.66
C LYS A 414 -16.27 0.80 24.75
N LEU A 415 -15.37 1.77 24.58
CA LEU A 415 -13.94 1.54 24.72
C LEU A 415 -13.58 1.33 26.21
N LYS A 416 -13.12 0.12 26.56
CA LYS A 416 -12.66 -0.23 27.92
C LYS A 416 -11.17 0.06 28.12
N PHE A 417 -10.36 -0.22 27.10
CA PHE A 417 -8.92 -0.06 27.14
C PHE A 417 -8.41 0.47 25.80
N LYS A 418 -7.64 1.56 25.82
CA LYS A 418 -7.15 2.23 24.61
C LYS A 418 -6.10 1.40 23.86
N GLY A 419 -5.23 0.69 24.58
CA GLY A 419 -4.09 -0.02 23.97
C GLY A 419 -3.28 0.92 23.06
N PHE A 420 -2.99 0.47 21.83
CA PHE A 420 -2.29 1.26 20.82
C PHE A 420 -2.92 2.62 20.49
N LYS A 421 -4.21 2.86 20.81
CA LYS A 421 -4.84 4.18 20.61
C LYS A 421 -4.24 5.25 21.51
N GLU A 422 -3.67 4.90 22.66
CA GLU A 422 -2.98 5.84 23.53
C GLU A 422 -1.76 6.46 22.84
N ILE A 423 -1.04 5.66 22.03
CA ILE A 423 0.07 6.13 21.20
C ILE A 423 -0.42 7.05 20.07
N LYS A 424 -1.58 6.74 19.47
CA LYS A 424 -2.17 7.59 18.43
C LYS A 424 -2.70 8.93 18.94
N ASP A 425 -3.17 8.98 20.19
CA ASP A 425 -3.64 10.22 20.79
C ASP A 425 -2.50 11.28 20.93
N LEU A 426 -1.24 10.85 20.82
CA LEU A 426 -0.07 11.73 20.75
C LEU A 426 0.04 12.49 19.41
N GLU A 427 -0.70 12.12 18.35
CA GLU A 427 -0.59 12.75 17.01
C GLU A 427 -1.07 14.22 16.96
N GLU A 428 -1.54 14.83 18.06
CA GLU A 428 -2.12 16.20 18.17
C GLU A 428 -3.28 16.53 17.18
N GLU A 429 -3.56 15.69 16.19
CA GLU A 429 -4.70 15.77 15.29
C GLU A 429 -5.76 14.71 15.67
N LYS A 430 -6.77 15.16 16.41
CA LYS A 430 -8.01 14.39 16.61
C LYS A 430 -8.74 14.28 15.28
N ASN A 431 -8.45 13.24 14.51
CA ASN A 431 -9.41 12.78 13.51
C ASN A 431 -10.48 11.98 14.24
N ASP A 432 -11.58 12.68 14.56
CA ASP A 432 -12.81 12.10 15.09
C ASP A 432 -13.39 11.11 14.08
N GLU A 433 -12.93 9.87 14.11
CA GLU A 433 -13.80 8.75 13.75
C GLU A 433 -14.86 8.68 14.86
N GLU A 434 -16.01 9.32 14.63
CA GLU A 434 -17.22 9.21 15.45
C GLU A 434 -17.69 7.74 15.51
N GLU A 435 -17.04 6.91 16.32
CA GLU A 435 -17.66 5.73 16.90
C GLU A 435 -18.65 6.26 17.95
N ILE A 436 -19.95 6.03 17.74
CA ILE A 436 -21.01 6.34 18.72
C ILE A 436 -20.71 5.53 19.98
N GLN A 437 -19.91 6.09 20.89
CA GLN A 437 -19.74 5.58 22.24
C GLN A 437 -21.02 5.88 22.99
N SER A 438 -21.85 4.86 23.24
CA SER A 438 -22.94 5.03 24.19
C SER A 438 -22.34 5.05 25.59
N GLY A 439 -22.48 6.17 26.30
CA GLY A 439 -22.18 6.25 27.75
C GLY A 439 -23.18 5.50 28.63
N ILE A 440 -24.04 4.68 28.03
CA ILE A 440 -25.14 3.97 28.69
C ILE A 440 -24.57 2.77 29.44
N ASP A 441 -24.91 2.68 30.71
CA ASP A 441 -24.59 1.52 31.54
C ASP A 441 -25.74 0.51 31.49
N PHE A 442 -25.50 -0.60 30.80
CA PHE A 442 -26.48 -1.68 30.63
C PHE A 442 -26.51 -2.66 31.81
N SER A 443 -25.65 -2.50 32.82
CA SER A 443 -25.51 -3.44 33.95
C SER A 443 -26.78 -3.62 34.79
N SER A 444 -27.67 -2.63 34.77
CA SER A 444 -28.95 -2.65 35.49
C SER A 444 -30.07 -3.40 34.75
N LEU A 445 -29.88 -3.77 33.49
CA LEU A 445 -30.92 -4.40 32.67
C LEU A 445 -31.04 -5.90 32.96
N GLN A 446 -32.28 -6.36 33.16
CA GLN A 446 -32.60 -7.78 33.32
C GLN A 446 -33.43 -8.29 32.13
N LEU A 447 -33.34 -9.58 31.83
CA LEU A 447 -34.22 -10.17 30.80
C LEU A 447 -35.69 -9.91 31.15
N LYS A 448 -36.50 -9.72 30.11
CA LYS A 448 -37.91 -9.34 30.19
C LYS A 448 -38.17 -7.93 30.73
N THR A 449 -37.13 -7.12 30.96
CA THR A 449 -37.31 -5.67 31.22
C THR A 449 -38.17 -5.05 30.13
N GLN A 450 -39.18 -4.31 30.56
CA GLN A 450 -40.09 -3.58 29.68
C GLN A 450 -39.53 -2.18 29.42
N MET A 451 -39.48 -1.80 28.15
CA MET A 451 -38.94 -0.52 27.70
C MET A 451 -40.04 0.21 26.92
N PRO A 452 -40.38 1.46 27.29
CA PRO A 452 -41.35 2.25 26.54
C PRO A 452 -40.92 2.43 25.09
N ILE A 453 -41.85 2.18 24.17
CA ILE A 453 -41.69 2.51 22.76
C ILE A 453 -42.17 3.94 22.57
N VAL A 454 -41.25 4.84 22.25
CA VAL A 454 -41.54 6.26 22.02
C VAL A 454 -42.15 6.46 20.65
N ASN A 455 -41.58 5.82 19.61
CA ASN A 455 -42.07 5.92 18.24
C ASN A 455 -41.56 4.77 17.37
N PHE A 456 -42.10 4.63 16.17
CA PHE A 456 -41.50 3.88 15.08
C PHE A 456 -41.22 4.80 13.90
N CYS A 457 -40.12 4.53 13.20
CA CYS A 457 -39.81 5.24 11.97
C CYS A 457 -39.45 4.25 10.86
N ILE A 458 -39.91 4.58 9.66
CA ILE A 458 -39.41 3.97 8.42
C ILE A 458 -38.16 4.74 8.03
N LYS A 459 -37.04 4.04 7.93
CA LYS A 459 -35.76 4.58 7.45
C LYS A 459 -35.58 4.21 5.99
N GLU A 460 -35.36 5.23 5.17
CA GLU A 460 -34.87 5.05 3.81
C GLU A 460 -33.40 4.60 3.84
N ILE A 461 -33.15 3.46 3.21
CA ILE A 461 -31.82 2.94 2.91
C ILE A 461 -31.54 3.27 1.45
N LYS A 462 -30.70 4.29 1.24
CA LYS A 462 -30.24 4.69 -0.09
C LYS A 462 -29.08 3.79 -0.49
N ALA A 463 -29.28 3.01 -1.55
CA ALA A 463 -28.18 2.33 -2.21
C ALA A 463 -27.13 3.36 -2.66
N LYS A 464 -25.86 3.03 -2.54
CA LYS A 464 -24.75 3.88 -2.98
C LYS A 464 -24.10 3.25 -4.19
N ALA A 465 -23.76 4.08 -5.17
CA ALA A 465 -22.88 3.65 -6.26
C ALA A 465 -21.54 3.16 -5.67
N PRO A 466 -20.85 2.24 -6.35
CA PRO A 466 -19.44 2.00 -6.08
C PRO A 466 -18.68 3.33 -6.06
N SER A 467 -17.76 3.51 -5.11
CA SER A 467 -16.97 4.73 -5.05
C SER A 467 -15.83 4.68 -6.07
N PRO A 468 -15.59 5.74 -6.86
CA PRO A 468 -14.39 5.84 -7.67
C PRO A 468 -13.14 5.63 -6.82
N TYR A 469 -12.11 5.03 -7.41
CA TYR A 469 -10.83 4.92 -6.74
C TYR A 469 -10.24 6.33 -6.52
N THR A 470 -9.64 6.56 -5.36
CA THR A 470 -8.64 7.60 -5.13
C THR A 470 -7.24 7.06 -5.39
N GLU A 471 -6.23 7.93 -5.37
CA GLU A 471 -4.83 7.53 -5.47
C GLU A 471 -4.43 6.46 -4.42
N SER A 472 -4.93 6.56 -3.18
CA SER A 472 -4.68 5.56 -2.13
C SER A 472 -5.33 4.21 -2.43
N THR A 473 -6.61 4.22 -2.82
CA THR A 473 -7.34 2.98 -3.15
C THR A 473 -6.92 2.37 -4.48
N PHE A 474 -6.28 3.14 -5.37
CA PHE A 474 -5.65 2.62 -6.60
C PHE A 474 -4.53 1.63 -6.25
N ILE A 475 -3.69 1.93 -5.25
CA ILE A 475 -2.65 1.00 -4.78
C ILE A 475 -3.27 -0.30 -4.27
N THR A 476 -4.35 -0.22 -3.48
CA THR A 476 -5.07 -1.40 -2.99
C THR A 476 -5.70 -2.20 -4.13
N MET A 477 -6.22 -1.52 -5.15
CA MET A 477 -6.73 -2.18 -6.35
C MET A 477 -5.63 -2.92 -7.09
N MET A 478 -4.48 -2.28 -7.34
CA MET A 478 -3.34 -2.90 -8.00
C MET A 478 -2.87 -4.17 -7.26
N GLU A 479 -2.76 -4.09 -5.93
CA GLU A 479 -2.42 -5.23 -5.05
C GLU A 479 -3.48 -6.35 -5.11
N THR A 480 -4.77 -6.00 -5.01
CA THR A 480 -5.88 -6.96 -5.03
C THR A 480 -5.96 -7.74 -6.34
N TYR A 481 -5.73 -7.06 -7.47
CA TYR A 481 -5.74 -7.68 -8.79
C TYR A 481 -4.41 -8.35 -9.15
N GLY A 482 -3.39 -8.26 -8.28
CA GLY A 482 -2.06 -8.84 -8.52
C GLY A 482 -1.28 -8.15 -9.65
N ILE A 483 -1.66 -6.93 -10.03
CA ILE A 483 -1.03 -6.17 -11.11
C ILE A 483 -0.05 -5.16 -10.53
N GLY A 484 1.21 -5.20 -10.99
CA GLY A 484 2.28 -4.36 -10.45
C GLY A 484 2.81 -4.83 -9.09
N ARG A 485 3.78 -4.09 -8.55
CA ARG A 485 4.56 -4.42 -7.35
C ARG A 485 4.88 -3.12 -6.58
N PRO A 486 5.36 -3.20 -5.32
CA PRO A 486 5.81 -2.03 -4.55
C PRO A 486 6.65 -1.01 -5.33
N SER A 487 7.50 -1.49 -6.25
CA SER A 487 8.35 -0.65 -7.09
C SER A 487 7.62 0.08 -8.23
N THR A 488 6.42 -0.35 -8.63
CA THR A 488 5.75 0.14 -9.83
C THR A 488 4.45 0.89 -9.58
N TYR A 489 3.80 0.75 -8.42
CA TYR A 489 2.46 1.33 -8.18
C TYR A 489 2.38 2.84 -8.45
N ALA A 490 3.27 3.63 -7.86
CA ALA A 490 3.30 5.08 -8.05
C ALA A 490 3.57 5.47 -9.52
N SER A 491 4.52 4.80 -10.16
CA SER A 491 4.91 5.09 -11.55
C SER A 491 3.80 4.78 -12.57
N ILE A 492 2.98 3.76 -12.30
CA ILE A 492 1.86 3.38 -13.15
C ILE A 492 0.76 4.43 -13.04
N PHE A 493 0.42 4.84 -11.82
CA PHE A 493 -0.55 5.91 -11.58
C PHE A 493 -0.12 7.22 -12.27
N GLU A 494 1.15 7.60 -12.12
CA GLU A 494 1.71 8.79 -12.76
C GLU A 494 1.64 8.68 -14.29
N THR A 495 1.99 7.53 -14.86
CA THR A 495 1.93 7.30 -16.31
C THR A 495 0.51 7.46 -16.85
N LEU A 496 -0.49 6.87 -16.19
CA LEU A 496 -1.89 7.00 -16.61
C LEU A 496 -2.37 8.46 -16.56
N THR A 497 -1.95 9.19 -15.54
CA THR A 497 -2.30 10.61 -15.34
C THR A 497 -1.60 11.50 -16.36
N SER A 498 -0.28 11.36 -16.53
CA SER A 498 0.52 12.19 -17.44
C SER A 498 0.16 11.98 -18.91
N LYS A 499 -0.32 10.77 -19.26
CA LYS A 499 -0.84 10.46 -20.59
C LYS A 499 -2.29 10.93 -20.81
N GLY A 500 -2.93 11.51 -19.79
CA GLY A 500 -4.31 11.98 -19.87
C GLY A 500 -5.34 10.87 -20.03
N TYR A 501 -5.02 9.63 -19.62
CA TYR A 501 -5.98 8.50 -19.66
C TYR A 501 -6.94 8.55 -18.48
N ILE A 502 -6.48 9.12 -17.37
CA ILE A 502 -7.26 9.38 -16.17
C ILE A 502 -7.10 10.84 -15.75
N ALA A 503 -8.10 11.35 -15.06
CA ALA A 503 -8.08 12.65 -14.41
C ALA A 503 -8.44 12.51 -12.93
N LEU A 504 -8.03 13.49 -12.13
CA LEU A 504 -8.40 13.58 -10.71
C LEU A 504 -9.45 14.67 -10.54
N GLU A 505 -10.61 14.29 -10.04
CA GLU A 505 -11.78 15.16 -9.94
C GLU A 505 -12.21 15.40 -8.49
N GLY A 506 -12.66 16.62 -8.22
CA GLY A 506 -13.19 17.06 -6.93
C GLY A 506 -12.15 17.18 -5.82
N LYS A 507 -12.60 17.61 -4.64
CA LYS A 507 -11.74 17.83 -3.46
C LYS A 507 -11.04 16.54 -2.99
N ASN A 508 -11.69 15.38 -3.19
CA ASN A 508 -11.17 14.08 -2.77
C ASN A 508 -10.29 13.40 -3.83
N ARG A 509 -9.94 14.11 -4.92
CA ARG A 509 -9.05 13.62 -6.00
C ARG A 509 -9.46 12.23 -6.51
N LYS A 510 -10.75 12.08 -6.82
CA LYS A 510 -11.31 10.83 -7.34
C LYS A 510 -10.79 10.58 -8.75
N ILE A 511 -10.39 9.35 -9.05
CA ILE A 511 -9.89 8.94 -10.35
C ILE A 511 -11.08 8.72 -11.28
N THR A 512 -11.12 9.48 -12.37
CA THR A 512 -12.11 9.34 -13.44
C THR A 512 -11.40 9.04 -14.75
N PRO A 513 -11.74 7.95 -15.47
CA PRO A 513 -11.17 7.71 -16.80
C PRO A 513 -11.65 8.78 -17.78
N THR A 514 -10.74 9.32 -18.59
CA THR A 514 -11.07 10.34 -19.61
C THR A 514 -11.76 9.69 -20.82
N ALA A 515 -12.30 10.52 -21.72
CA ALA A 515 -12.82 10.03 -23.00
C ALA A 515 -11.74 9.28 -23.81
N LEU A 516 -10.49 9.74 -23.74
CA LEU A 516 -9.34 9.08 -24.36
C LEU A 516 -9.04 7.73 -23.68
N GLY A 517 -9.01 7.69 -22.34
CA GLY A 517 -8.81 6.43 -21.62
C GLY A 517 -9.87 5.39 -21.96
N LYS A 518 -11.14 5.80 -22.04
CA LYS A 518 -12.27 4.94 -22.43
C LYS A 518 -12.14 4.45 -23.88
N SER A 519 -11.73 5.30 -24.82
CA SER A 519 -11.58 4.89 -26.22
C SER A 519 -10.43 3.90 -26.42
N ILE A 520 -9.33 4.03 -25.67
CA ILE A 520 -8.23 3.05 -25.67
C ILE A 520 -8.71 1.68 -25.21
N ILE A 521 -9.46 1.62 -24.10
CA ILE A 521 -9.99 0.35 -23.59
C ILE A 521 -10.99 -0.26 -24.57
N SER A 522 -11.93 0.53 -25.09
CA SER A 522 -12.88 0.05 -26.09
C SER A 522 -12.20 -0.45 -27.38
N PHE A 523 -11.09 0.18 -27.80
CA PHE A 523 -10.33 -0.27 -28.98
C PHE A 523 -9.80 -1.70 -28.80
N PHE A 524 -9.16 -1.98 -27.67
CA PHE A 524 -8.64 -3.32 -27.39
C PHE A 524 -9.74 -4.34 -27.11
N GLU A 525 -10.82 -3.96 -26.42
CA GLU A 525 -11.95 -4.87 -26.15
C GLU A 525 -12.64 -5.36 -27.44
N ASN A 526 -12.70 -4.52 -28.47
CA ASN A 526 -13.37 -4.82 -29.74
C ASN A 526 -12.53 -5.67 -30.71
N ASP A 527 -11.27 -5.96 -30.37
CA ASP A 527 -10.39 -6.78 -31.19
C ASP A 527 -10.02 -8.08 -30.46
N ILE A 528 -10.46 -9.20 -31.05
CA ILE A 528 -10.25 -10.54 -30.50
C ILE A 528 -8.76 -10.88 -30.27
N GLN A 529 -7.85 -10.31 -31.07
CA GLN A 529 -6.42 -10.58 -30.98
C GLN A 529 -5.73 -9.81 -29.85
N THR A 530 -6.33 -8.72 -29.37
CA THR A 530 -5.70 -7.83 -28.39
C THR A 530 -6.50 -7.66 -27.10
N ARG A 531 -7.78 -8.05 -27.06
CA ARG A 531 -8.64 -7.98 -25.85
C ARG A 531 -8.06 -8.62 -24.60
N TRP A 532 -7.14 -9.57 -24.74
CA TRP A 532 -6.46 -10.18 -23.58
C TRP A 532 -5.72 -9.14 -22.72
N VAL A 533 -5.29 -8.02 -23.30
CA VAL A 533 -4.58 -6.94 -22.57
C VAL A 533 -5.50 -6.12 -21.67
N THR A 534 -6.82 -6.20 -21.87
CA THR A 534 -7.81 -5.53 -21.01
C THR A 534 -8.44 -6.47 -19.98
N ILE A 535 -8.21 -7.78 -20.09
CA ILE A 535 -8.74 -8.74 -19.12
C ILE A 535 -8.08 -8.48 -17.76
N SER A 536 -8.90 -8.01 -16.82
CA SER A 536 -8.48 -7.69 -15.47
C SER A 536 -9.47 -8.31 -14.49
N LYS A 537 -9.32 -9.62 -14.24
CA LYS A 537 -10.04 -10.31 -13.17
C LYS A 537 -9.06 -10.70 -12.08
N VAL A 538 -9.52 -10.71 -10.84
CA VAL A 538 -8.72 -11.02 -9.65
C VAL A 538 -8.01 -12.38 -9.77
N ASP A 539 -8.67 -13.36 -10.40
CA ASP A 539 -8.17 -14.75 -10.50
C ASP A 539 -7.81 -15.19 -11.92
N ASP A 540 -7.91 -14.31 -12.90
CA ASP A 540 -7.85 -14.67 -14.33
C ASP A 540 -7.43 -13.44 -15.14
N SER A 541 -6.18 -13.03 -14.98
CA SER A 541 -5.56 -12.02 -15.84
C SER A 541 -4.14 -12.41 -16.24
N PHE A 542 -3.85 -12.28 -17.53
CA PHE A 542 -2.53 -12.53 -18.11
C PHE A 542 -1.43 -11.71 -17.41
N THR A 543 -1.73 -10.48 -16.99
CA THR A 543 -0.76 -9.63 -16.28
C THR A 543 -0.39 -10.20 -14.92
N LYS A 544 -1.34 -10.77 -14.18
CA LYS A 544 -1.07 -11.43 -12.89
C LYS A 544 -0.19 -12.67 -13.08
N GLU A 545 -0.52 -13.54 -14.04
CA GLU A 545 0.27 -14.74 -14.35
C GLU A 545 1.71 -14.40 -14.77
N LEU A 546 1.90 -13.32 -15.53
CA LEU A 546 3.24 -12.84 -15.87
C LEU A 546 3.98 -12.34 -14.63
N GLU A 547 3.33 -11.57 -13.76
CA GLU A 547 3.97 -11.13 -12.52
C GLU A 547 4.33 -12.32 -11.61
N GLU A 548 3.48 -13.33 -11.52
CA GLU A 548 3.75 -14.59 -10.80
C GLU A 548 4.90 -15.37 -11.45
N SER A 549 5.00 -15.39 -12.78
CA SER A 549 6.13 -15.99 -13.49
C SER A 549 7.45 -15.27 -13.17
N LEU A 550 7.42 -13.93 -13.10
CA LEU A 550 8.60 -13.15 -12.68
C LEU A 550 8.99 -13.44 -11.23
N ASP A 551 8.01 -13.71 -10.36
CA ASP A 551 8.22 -14.12 -8.97
C ASP A 551 8.77 -15.54 -8.85
N TYR A 552 8.32 -16.44 -9.72
CA TYR A 552 8.86 -17.79 -9.84
C TYR A 552 10.35 -17.76 -10.23
N ILE A 553 10.74 -16.92 -11.21
CA ILE A 553 12.15 -16.76 -11.59
C ILE A 553 13.01 -16.42 -10.37
N VAL A 554 12.54 -15.53 -9.49
CA VAL A 554 13.28 -15.13 -8.28
C VAL A 554 13.47 -16.32 -7.32
N LYS A 555 12.44 -17.13 -7.12
CA LYS A 555 12.45 -18.24 -6.14
C LYS A 555 13.22 -19.46 -6.65
N ASP A 556 12.93 -19.91 -7.87
CA ASP A 556 13.32 -21.22 -8.35
C ASP A 556 14.34 -21.18 -9.52
N GLY A 557 14.69 -19.98 -9.99
CA GLY A 557 15.63 -19.78 -11.09
C GLY A 557 14.99 -19.64 -12.47
N ALA A 558 15.83 -19.36 -13.47
CA ALA A 558 15.44 -19.13 -14.87
C ALA A 558 15.22 -20.43 -15.65
#